data_AF-A0A6L4A0E2-F1
#
_entry.id   AF-A0A6L4A0E2-F1
#
_cell.length_a   1.000
_cell.length_b   1.000
_cell.length_c   1.000
_cell.angle_alpha   90.00
_cell.angle_beta   90.00
_cell.angle_gamma   90.00
#
_symmetry.space_group_name_H-M   'P 1'
#
loop_
_entity.id
_entity.type
_entity.pdbx_description
1 polymer ?
#
loop_
_entity_poly.entity_id
_entity_poly.type
_entity_poly.pdbx_seq_one_letter_code
_entity_poly.pdbx_strand_id
1 'polypeptide(L)'
;FRQSPSTTATKLALLPKGATYPVVGRSADGVWAQLNVNGQIGWSLAQWLVFTGDFNSVPVTDGGTSQAQATAGPTPTPTPIPGGVQVRAVGNVRIRSCPSTRCARLSYVPWGTQVIALGESNDKRWIKVRYNDPRKGEVVGWSLKAWYFNNDFSLPLPELPTLSS
;
A
#
# COMPACT_ATOMS: atom_id res chain seq x y z
N PHE A 1 -12.76 5.58 -14.72
CA PHE A 1 -13.12 5.62 -13.29
C PHE A 1 -14.59 5.23 -13.10
N ARG A 2 -15.02 4.87 -11.89
CA ARG A 2 -16.24 4.09 -11.60
C ARG A 2 -17.11 4.75 -10.54
N GLN A 3 -18.38 4.35 -10.46
CA GLN A 3 -19.33 4.94 -9.53
C GLN A 3 -19.10 4.56 -8.06
N SER A 4 -18.53 3.38 -7.80
CA SER A 4 -18.18 2.90 -6.46
C SER A 4 -16.81 2.20 -6.48
N PRO A 5 -16.15 2.00 -5.32
CA PRO A 5 -14.84 1.37 -5.22
C PRO A 5 -14.93 -0.17 -5.39
N SER A 6 -15.44 -0.59 -6.54
CA SER A 6 -15.58 -2.00 -6.93
C SER A 6 -15.25 -2.21 -8.40
N THR A 7 -14.62 -3.34 -8.71
CA THR A 7 -14.29 -3.75 -10.08
C THR A 7 -15.53 -4.13 -10.91
N THR A 8 -16.65 -4.43 -10.24
CA THR A 8 -17.95 -4.69 -10.85
C THR A 8 -18.82 -3.44 -10.94
N ALA A 9 -18.41 -2.32 -10.33
CA ALA A 9 -19.15 -1.06 -10.38
C ALA A 9 -19.24 -0.49 -11.80
N THR A 10 -20.33 0.22 -12.06
CA THR A 10 -20.57 0.97 -13.30
C THR A 10 -19.37 1.84 -13.65
N LYS A 11 -18.89 1.70 -14.90
CA LYS A 11 -17.83 2.55 -15.45
C LYS A 11 -18.44 3.89 -15.83
N LEU A 12 -17.90 4.98 -15.28
CA LEU A 12 -18.36 6.34 -15.58
C LEU A 12 -17.66 6.91 -16.82
N ALA A 13 -16.34 6.78 -16.89
CA ALA A 13 -15.55 7.21 -18.06
C ALA A 13 -14.18 6.51 -18.11
N LEU A 14 -13.48 6.62 -19.24
CA LEU A 14 -12.05 6.27 -19.33
C LEU A 14 -11.22 7.50 -18.95
N LEU A 15 -10.16 7.29 -18.14
CA LEU A 15 -9.20 8.34 -17.84
C LEU A 15 -8.06 8.29 -18.87
N PRO A 16 -7.70 9.41 -19.53
CA PRO A 16 -6.54 9.46 -20.41
C PRO A 16 -5.25 9.15 -19.64
N LYS A 17 -4.30 8.47 -20.30
CA LYS A 17 -2.97 8.23 -19.74
C LYS A 17 -2.25 9.57 -19.57
N GLY A 18 -1.66 9.79 -18.39
CA GLY A 18 -0.89 11.01 -18.09
C GLY A 18 -1.74 12.22 -17.67
N ALA A 19 -3.06 12.10 -17.64
CA ALA A 19 -3.92 13.14 -17.08
C ALA A 19 -3.82 13.18 -15.55
N THR A 20 -3.84 14.39 -14.99
CA THR A 20 -3.77 14.63 -13.54
C THR A 20 -5.14 15.06 -13.03
N TYR A 21 -5.61 14.44 -11.96
CA TYR A 21 -6.88 14.76 -11.32
C TYR A 21 -6.70 14.87 -9.80
N PRO A 22 -7.41 15.79 -9.13
CA PRO A 22 -7.43 15.85 -7.68
C PRO A 22 -7.97 14.55 -7.09
N VAL A 23 -7.27 14.02 -6.10
CA VAL A 23 -7.78 12.94 -5.24
C VAL A 23 -8.55 13.59 -4.09
N VAL A 24 -9.84 13.26 -3.98
CA VAL A 24 -10.74 13.83 -2.97
C VAL A 24 -11.04 12.85 -1.83
N GLY A 25 -10.64 11.59 -1.99
CA GLY A 25 -10.82 10.58 -0.97
C GLY A 25 -10.21 9.24 -1.36
N ARG A 26 -10.30 8.29 -0.45
CA ARG A 26 -9.82 6.92 -0.62
C ARG A 26 -10.77 5.93 -0.01
N SER A 27 -10.65 4.67 -0.41
CA SER A 27 -11.28 3.58 0.32
C SER A 27 -10.51 3.30 1.60
N ALA A 28 -11.18 2.75 2.61
CA ALA A 28 -10.57 2.42 3.89
C ALA A 28 -9.35 1.49 3.71
N ASP A 29 -9.45 0.62 2.72
CA ASP A 29 -8.46 -0.37 2.31
C ASP A 29 -7.34 0.24 1.42
N GLY A 30 -7.46 1.48 0.96
CA GLY A 30 -6.48 2.14 0.10
C GLY A 30 -6.39 1.58 -1.33
N VAL A 31 -7.27 0.65 -1.73
CA VAL A 31 -7.28 0.06 -3.08
C VAL A 31 -7.82 1.04 -4.12
N TRP A 32 -8.69 1.95 -3.69
CA TRP A 32 -9.37 2.88 -4.56
C TRP A 32 -9.09 4.32 -4.14
N ALA A 33 -8.74 5.13 -5.13
CA ALA A 33 -8.71 6.57 -5.01
C ALA A 33 -10.02 7.13 -5.57
N GLN A 34 -10.64 8.04 -4.83
CA GLN A 34 -11.74 8.84 -5.29
C GLN A 34 -11.17 10.09 -5.96
N LEU A 35 -11.49 10.27 -7.23
CA LEU A 35 -11.00 11.33 -8.09
C LEU A 35 -12.12 12.32 -8.38
N ASN A 36 -11.76 13.60 -8.48
CA ASN A 36 -12.61 14.62 -9.07
C ASN A 36 -12.17 14.85 -10.52
N VAL A 37 -12.98 14.40 -11.47
CA VAL A 37 -12.72 14.50 -12.91
C VAL A 37 -13.66 15.56 -13.47
N ASN A 38 -13.19 16.81 -13.57
CA ASN A 38 -13.97 17.95 -14.09
C ASN A 38 -15.36 18.10 -13.43
N GLY A 39 -15.44 17.91 -12.11
CA GLY A 39 -16.69 17.98 -11.34
C GLY A 39 -17.41 16.65 -11.17
N GLN A 40 -17.00 15.59 -11.89
CA GLN A 40 -17.55 14.25 -11.71
C GLN A 40 -16.70 13.46 -10.70
N ILE A 41 -17.32 13.05 -9.59
CA ILE A 41 -16.68 12.25 -8.56
C ILE A 41 -16.79 10.76 -8.91
N GLY A 42 -15.69 10.03 -8.76
CA GLY A 42 -15.74 8.57 -8.80
C GLY A 42 -14.41 7.91 -8.52
N TRP A 43 -14.38 6.59 -8.67
CA TRP A 43 -13.35 5.72 -8.11
C TRP A 43 -12.44 5.13 -9.18
N SER A 44 -11.14 5.15 -8.94
CA SER A 44 -10.16 4.46 -9.75
C SER A 44 -9.26 3.60 -8.89
N LEU A 45 -8.77 2.49 -9.46
CA LEU A 45 -7.84 1.62 -8.77
C LEU A 45 -6.53 2.38 -8.52
N ALA A 46 -6.15 2.51 -7.26
CA ALA A 46 -4.94 3.23 -6.85
C ALA A 46 -3.66 2.61 -7.45
N GLN A 47 -3.67 1.29 -7.73
CA GLN A 47 -2.56 0.61 -8.43
C GLN A 47 -2.32 1.09 -9.88
N TRP A 48 -3.24 1.87 -10.47
CA TRP A 48 -3.11 2.42 -11.82
C TRP A 48 -2.87 3.92 -11.83
N LEU A 49 -2.66 4.52 -10.65
CA LEU A 49 -2.42 5.94 -10.48
C LEU A 49 -1.00 6.18 -9.97
N VAL A 50 -0.49 7.38 -10.26
CA VAL A 50 0.70 7.94 -9.63
C VAL A 50 0.23 9.14 -8.81
N PHE A 51 0.62 9.18 -7.54
CA PHE A 51 0.19 10.23 -6.63
C PHE A 51 1.32 11.25 -6.43
N THR A 52 0.97 12.54 -6.52
CA THR A 52 1.83 13.65 -6.12
C THR A 52 1.39 14.10 -4.73
N GLY A 53 2.00 13.52 -3.68
CA GLY A 53 1.65 13.77 -2.28
C GLY A 53 1.34 12.50 -1.47
N ASP A 54 0.96 12.67 -0.20
CA ASP A 54 0.59 11.58 0.69
C ASP A 54 -0.86 11.13 0.42
N PHE A 55 -1.04 10.00 -0.26
CA PHE A 55 -2.36 9.44 -0.49
C PHE A 55 -3.09 9.04 0.80
N ASN A 56 -2.39 8.80 1.91
CA ASN A 56 -3.05 8.49 3.19
C ASN A 56 -3.60 9.71 3.89
N SER A 57 -3.18 10.93 3.50
CA SER A 57 -3.73 12.16 4.03
C SER A 57 -5.10 12.50 3.43
N VAL A 58 -5.53 11.81 2.35
CA VAL A 58 -6.88 12.00 1.82
C VAL A 58 -7.92 11.23 2.65
N PRO A 59 -9.12 11.79 2.85
CA PRO A 59 -10.11 11.19 3.74
C PRO A 59 -10.65 9.87 3.20
N VAL A 60 -11.11 8.99 4.09
CA VAL A 60 -11.82 7.77 3.72
C VAL A 60 -13.27 8.13 3.37
N THR A 61 -13.72 7.81 2.16
CA THR A 61 -15.01 8.27 1.60
C THR A 61 -15.84 7.14 0.95
N ASP A 62 -15.50 5.87 1.17
CA ASP A 62 -16.16 4.71 0.55
C ASP A 62 -17.47 4.29 1.22
N GLY A 63 -18.01 5.09 2.14
CA GLY A 63 -19.26 4.82 2.85
C GLY A 63 -19.16 3.68 3.87
N GLY A 64 -17.98 3.10 4.06
CA GLY A 64 -17.65 2.34 5.26
C GLY A 64 -17.54 3.34 6.42
N THR A 65 -18.21 3.05 7.53
CA THR A 65 -18.21 3.86 8.76
C THR A 65 -16.89 4.58 9.01
N SER A 66 -16.97 5.91 9.02
CA SER A 66 -15.97 6.82 9.53
C SER A 66 -15.50 6.39 10.93
N GLN A 67 -14.20 6.27 11.10
CA GLN A 67 -13.55 6.89 12.25
C GLN A 67 -12.46 7.84 11.74
N ALA A 68 -12.84 9.09 11.51
CA ALA A 68 -11.98 10.26 11.72
C ALA A 68 -11.83 10.48 13.25
N GLN A 69 -10.77 11.03 13.87
CA GLN A 69 -9.47 11.58 13.49
C GLN A 69 -8.75 12.00 14.81
N ALA A 70 -7.44 12.31 14.72
CA ALA A 70 -6.57 13.13 15.62
C ALA A 70 -5.52 12.30 16.40
N THR A 71 -4.23 12.67 16.51
CA THR A 71 -3.52 13.96 16.34
C THR A 71 -2.06 13.67 15.96
N ALA A 72 -1.39 14.61 15.28
CA ALA A 72 0.08 14.62 15.17
C ALA A 72 0.71 14.75 16.57
N GLY A 73 1.64 13.85 16.90
CA GLY A 73 2.50 13.85 18.07
C GLY A 73 3.84 13.19 17.71
N PRO A 74 4.95 13.58 18.34
CA PRO A 74 6.28 13.42 17.78
C PRO A 74 6.63 11.94 17.59
N THR A 75 7.33 11.69 16.48
CA THR A 75 8.08 10.49 16.15
C THR A 75 8.55 9.71 17.38
N PRO A 76 8.06 8.48 17.62
CA PRO A 76 8.87 7.50 18.30
C PRO A 76 9.88 6.98 17.27
N THR A 77 11.16 7.23 17.50
CA THR A 77 12.22 6.38 16.96
C THR A 77 12.01 5.00 17.58
N PRO A 78 11.66 3.94 16.84
CA PRO A 78 11.55 2.63 17.42
C PRO A 78 12.90 1.93 17.34
N THR A 79 13.40 1.59 18.52
CA THR A 79 14.39 0.54 18.79
C THR A 79 14.10 -0.73 17.98
N PRO A 80 15.11 -1.48 17.50
CA PRO A 80 14.91 -2.76 16.82
C PRO A 80 14.12 -3.72 17.72
N ILE A 81 12.94 -4.17 17.27
CA ILE A 81 12.18 -5.23 17.95
C ILE A 81 12.76 -6.58 17.49
N PRO A 82 13.06 -7.53 18.41
CA PRO A 82 13.60 -8.83 18.05
C PRO A 82 12.72 -9.54 17.00
N GLY A 83 13.26 -9.76 15.81
CA GLY A 83 12.65 -10.59 14.75
C GLY A 83 12.32 -9.91 13.42
N GLY A 84 12.52 -8.59 13.25
CA GLY A 84 12.36 -7.95 11.94
C GLY A 84 12.56 -6.42 11.93
N VAL A 85 12.60 -5.84 10.73
CA VAL A 85 12.83 -4.40 10.48
C VAL A 85 11.54 -3.73 10.03
N GLN A 86 11.22 -2.53 10.56
CA GLN A 86 10.11 -1.74 10.05
C GLN A 86 10.44 -1.12 8.69
N VAL A 87 9.59 -1.37 7.70
CA VAL A 87 9.74 -0.84 6.35
C VAL A 87 8.43 -0.24 5.86
N ARG A 88 8.50 0.75 4.97
CA ARG A 88 7.36 1.45 4.40
C ARG A 88 7.23 1.13 2.93
N ALA A 89 6.02 0.79 2.50
CA ALA A 89 5.73 0.60 1.09
C ALA A 89 5.69 1.97 0.37
N VAL A 90 6.46 2.13 -0.71
CA VAL A 90 6.39 3.30 -1.61
C VAL A 90 5.64 3.00 -2.90
N GLY A 91 4.80 1.97 -2.87
CA GLY A 91 3.91 1.57 -3.94
C GLY A 91 2.85 0.63 -3.41
N ASN A 92 1.82 0.39 -4.22
CA ASN A 92 0.84 -0.66 -3.94
C ASN A 92 1.47 -2.01 -4.31
N VAL A 93 1.91 -2.77 -3.32
CA VAL A 93 2.71 -3.97 -3.52
C VAL A 93 1.99 -5.22 -3.00
N ARG A 94 2.12 -6.34 -3.72
CA ARG A 94 1.36 -7.58 -3.44
C ARG A 94 2.16 -8.49 -2.51
N ILE A 95 1.48 -9.06 -1.51
CA ILE A 95 2.00 -10.16 -0.68
C ILE A 95 1.63 -11.49 -1.32
N ARG A 96 2.60 -12.40 -1.43
CA ARG A 96 2.47 -13.68 -2.12
C ARG A 96 2.93 -14.85 -1.27
N SER A 97 2.48 -16.06 -1.63
CA SER A 97 2.85 -17.29 -0.92
C SER A 97 4.33 -17.68 -1.10
N CYS A 98 4.98 -17.26 -2.18
CA CYS A 98 6.41 -17.50 -2.44
C CYS A 98 7.05 -16.27 -3.12
N PRO A 99 8.41 -16.16 -3.17
CA PRO A 99 9.13 -15.03 -3.76
C PRO A 99 9.14 -15.09 -5.30
N SER A 100 7.96 -15.11 -5.89
CA SER A 100 7.76 -15.13 -7.35
C SER A 100 6.45 -14.46 -7.73
N THR A 101 6.46 -13.77 -8.88
CA THR A 101 5.24 -13.16 -9.45
C THR A 101 4.20 -14.20 -9.90
N ARG A 102 4.60 -15.48 -9.99
CA ARG A 102 3.74 -16.62 -10.35
C ARG A 102 2.98 -17.21 -9.16
N CYS A 103 3.40 -16.91 -7.92
CA CYS A 103 2.79 -17.47 -6.73
C CYS A 103 1.47 -16.81 -6.34
N ALA A 104 0.66 -17.54 -5.56
CA ALA A 104 -0.65 -17.10 -5.09
C ALA A 104 -0.56 -15.77 -4.36
N ARG A 105 -1.56 -14.91 -4.55
CA ARG A 105 -1.64 -13.58 -3.94
C ARG A 105 -2.40 -13.71 -2.63
N LEU A 106 -1.74 -13.39 -1.52
CA LEU A 106 -2.32 -13.47 -0.19
C LEU A 106 -3.02 -12.16 0.18
N SER A 107 -2.35 -11.02 -0.03
CA SER A 107 -2.86 -9.69 0.26
C SER A 107 -2.13 -8.61 -0.57
N TYR A 108 -2.41 -7.33 -0.30
CA TYR A 108 -1.72 -6.17 -0.83
C TYR A 108 -1.40 -5.20 0.31
N VAL A 109 -0.22 -4.59 0.25
CA VAL A 109 0.21 -3.52 1.13
C VAL A 109 -0.01 -2.20 0.38
N PRO A 110 -0.90 -1.32 0.88
CA PRO A 110 -1.08 0.01 0.31
C PRO A 110 0.20 0.85 0.38
N TRP A 111 0.31 1.83 -0.51
CA TRP A 111 1.34 2.85 -0.42
C TRP A 111 1.32 3.55 0.95
N GLY A 112 2.49 3.81 1.51
CA GLY A 112 2.67 4.45 2.81
C GLY A 112 2.44 3.53 4.00
N THR A 113 1.92 2.31 3.81
CA THR A 113 1.73 1.36 4.91
C THR A 113 3.08 0.86 5.43
N GLN A 114 3.20 0.83 6.76
CA GLN A 114 4.34 0.23 7.46
C GLN A 114 4.09 -1.25 7.71
N VAL A 115 5.12 -2.07 7.47
CA VAL A 115 5.11 -3.51 7.71
C VAL A 115 6.41 -3.94 8.37
N ILE A 116 6.44 -5.15 8.92
CA ILE A 116 7.67 -5.75 9.46
C ILE A 116 8.29 -6.65 8.39
N ALA A 117 9.50 -6.32 7.93
CA ALA A 117 10.32 -7.19 7.12
C ALA A 117 11.04 -8.22 8.01
N LEU A 118 10.83 -9.50 7.73
CA LEU A 118 11.35 -10.64 8.49
C LEU A 118 12.61 -11.26 7.86
N GLY A 119 12.84 -11.00 6.58
CA GLY A 119 13.93 -11.61 5.81
C GLY A 119 13.83 -11.30 4.32
N GLU A 120 14.80 -11.76 3.54
CA GLU A 120 14.85 -11.59 2.09
C GLU A 120 15.08 -12.91 1.34
N SER A 121 14.75 -12.94 0.05
CA SER A 121 14.97 -14.09 -0.81
C SER A 121 16.44 -14.19 -1.20
N ASN A 122 16.89 -15.38 -1.61
CA ASN A 122 18.28 -15.60 -2.03
C ASN A 122 18.74 -14.68 -3.18
N ASP A 123 17.83 -14.27 -4.07
CA ASP A 123 18.09 -13.32 -5.16
C ASP A 123 17.97 -11.84 -4.75
N LYS A 124 17.69 -11.58 -3.46
CA LYS A 124 17.47 -10.26 -2.85
C LYS A 124 16.36 -9.42 -3.50
N ARG A 125 15.49 -10.02 -4.34
CA ARG A 125 14.40 -9.31 -5.03
C ARG A 125 13.13 -9.22 -4.20
N TRP A 126 12.96 -10.12 -3.24
CA TRP A 126 11.77 -10.21 -2.40
C TRP A 126 12.13 -10.08 -0.94
N ILE A 127 11.22 -9.49 -0.18
CA ILE A 127 11.26 -9.51 1.29
C ILE A 127 10.06 -10.29 1.81
N LYS A 128 10.26 -11.05 2.88
CA LYS A 128 9.19 -11.67 3.63
C LYS A 128 8.67 -10.63 4.62
N VAL A 129 7.39 -10.30 4.53
CA VAL A 129 6.74 -9.28 5.34
C VAL A 129 5.67 -9.89 6.22
N ARG A 130 5.49 -9.32 7.40
CA ARG A 130 4.33 -9.48 8.25
C ARG A 130 3.51 -8.18 8.20
N TYR A 131 2.28 -8.29 7.73
CA TYR A 131 1.35 -7.19 7.52
C TYR A 131 0.04 -7.48 8.23
N ASN A 132 -0.45 -6.54 9.03
CA ASN A 132 -1.77 -6.64 9.66
C ASN A 132 -2.83 -6.06 8.70
N ASP A 133 -3.43 -6.93 7.89
CA ASP A 133 -4.46 -6.56 6.90
C ASP A 133 -5.79 -6.25 7.62
N PRO A 134 -6.38 -5.05 7.44
CA PRO A 134 -7.65 -4.68 8.07
C PRO A 134 -8.83 -5.63 7.77
N ARG A 135 -8.76 -6.41 6.69
CA ARG A 135 -9.82 -7.34 6.27
C ARG A 135 -9.52 -8.80 6.57
N LYS A 136 -8.24 -9.16 6.72
CA LYS A 136 -7.81 -10.56 6.82
C LYS A 136 -7.05 -10.89 8.10
N GLY A 137 -6.76 -9.88 8.94
CA GLY A 137 -5.86 -10.02 10.07
C GLY A 137 -4.42 -10.14 9.62
N GLU A 138 -3.60 -10.83 10.42
CA GLU A 138 -2.18 -10.98 10.11
C GLU A 138 -1.95 -11.81 8.84
N VAL A 139 -1.19 -11.24 7.90
CA VAL A 139 -0.73 -11.89 6.67
C VAL A 139 0.78 -11.89 6.66
N VAL A 140 1.37 -13.08 6.56
CA VAL A 140 2.81 -13.27 6.36
C VAL A 140 3.07 -13.82 4.97
N GLY A 141 3.96 -13.18 4.21
CA GLY A 141 4.31 -13.64 2.87
C GLY A 141 5.35 -12.78 2.17
N TRP A 142 5.56 -13.03 0.89
CA TRP A 142 6.63 -12.44 0.09
C TRP A 142 6.14 -11.24 -0.72
N SER A 143 6.89 -10.14 -0.67
CA SER A 143 6.58 -8.89 -1.36
C SER A 143 7.83 -8.33 -2.06
N LEU A 144 7.66 -7.57 -3.14
CA LEU A 144 8.79 -7.08 -3.94
C LEU A 144 9.60 -6.04 -3.16
N LYS A 145 10.90 -6.31 -2.95
CA LYS A 145 11.80 -5.48 -2.14
C LYS A 145 11.91 -4.04 -2.64
N ALA A 146 11.96 -3.86 -3.96
CA ALA A 146 12.13 -2.56 -4.60
C ALA A 146 11.03 -1.53 -4.26
N TRP A 147 9.90 -1.98 -3.70
CA TRP A 147 8.80 -1.13 -3.28
C TRP A 147 8.81 -0.82 -1.78
N TYR A 148 9.87 -1.18 -1.05
CA TYR A 148 10.00 -0.90 0.37
C TYR A 148 11.26 -0.09 0.66
N PHE A 149 11.09 0.91 1.51
CA PHE A 149 12.15 1.77 2.00
C PHE A 149 12.09 1.83 3.51
N ASN A 150 13.18 2.28 4.13
CA ASN A 150 13.13 2.65 5.53
C ASN A 150 12.21 3.86 5.71
N ASN A 151 11.86 4.17 6.96
CA ASN A 151 11.17 5.42 7.26
C ASN A 151 12.00 6.66 6.89
N ASP A 152 13.32 6.48 6.76
CA ASP A 152 14.23 7.42 6.14
C ASP A 152 14.51 6.98 4.69
N PHE A 153 13.89 7.65 3.72
CA PHE A 153 14.02 7.36 2.29
C PHE A 153 15.42 7.61 1.72
N SER A 154 16.31 8.23 2.51
CA SER A 154 17.70 8.48 2.11
C SER A 154 18.61 7.28 2.28
N LEU A 155 18.15 6.22 2.98
CA LEU A 155 18.95 5.03 3.27
C LEU A 155 18.36 3.76 2.64
N PRO A 156 19.20 2.88 2.06
CA PRO A 156 18.75 1.57 1.63
C PRO A 156 18.25 0.76 2.83
N LEU A 157 17.35 -0.20 2.59
CA LEU A 157 16.92 -1.14 3.62
C LEU A 157 18.16 -1.81 4.26
N PRO A 158 18.21 -1.95 5.60
CA PRO A 158 19.28 -2.71 6.24
C PRO A 158 19.27 -4.15 5.73
N GLU A 159 20.41 -4.83 5.85
CA GLU A 159 20.52 -6.21 5.42
C GLU A 159 19.58 -7.10 6.24
N LEU A 160 18.77 -7.88 5.53
CA LEU A 160 17.80 -8.79 6.11
C LEU A 160 18.35 -10.22 6.05
N PRO A 161 17.99 -11.10 7.00
CA PRO A 161 18.41 -12.49 6.92
C PRO A 161 17.84 -13.14 5.65
N THR A 162 18.69 -13.87 4.91
CA THR A 162 18.26 -14.64 3.76
C THR A 162 17.41 -15.84 4.22
N LEU A 163 16.22 -15.97 3.65
CA LEU A 163 15.32 -17.09 3.91
C LEU A 163 15.24 -17.98 2.67
N SER A 164 15.34 -19.29 2.89
CA SER A 164 15.05 -20.28 1.85
C SER A 164 13.57 -20.20 1.46
N SER A 165 13.33 -20.21 0.15
CA SER A 165 12.01 -20.11 -0.48
C SER A 165 11.09 -21.27 -0.18
#